data_AF-A0A9R1CB42-F1
#
_entry.id   AF-A0A9R1CB42-F1
#
_cell.length_a   1.000
_cell.length_b   1.000
_cell.length_c   1.000
_cell.angle_alpha   90.00
_cell.angle_beta   90.00
_cell.angle_gamma   90.00
#
_symmetry.space_group_name_H-M   'P 1'
#
loop_
_entity.id
_entity.type
_entity.pdbx_description
1 polymer ?
#
loop_
_entity_poly.entity_id
_entity_poly.type
_entity_poly.pdbx_seq_one_letter_code
_entity_poly.pdbx_strand_id
1 'polypeptide(L)'
;MQGISKVPNFATENIKRFDMKKLLILLLVFVTFIPSYAFGIDIRKEGTTHHGGMRMPSITRVSADYENGLITVDVKGYTGGIQVLVSDSQGNIVSSTMSSITNSGVVSLDLGALAEGDYTLYIVLGNTTYSGEFTL
;
A
#
# COMPACT_ATOMS: atom_id res chain seq x y z
N MET A 1 -15.84 44.25 59.20
CA MET A 1 -15.53 42.86 59.59
C MET A 1 -15.61 42.03 58.32
N GLN A 2 -14.50 41.41 57.94
CA GLN A 2 -14.26 40.81 56.62
C GLN A 2 -15.16 39.58 56.38
N GLY A 3 -15.84 39.53 55.23
CA GLY A 3 -16.52 38.33 54.73
C GLY A 3 -15.76 37.79 53.52
N ILE A 4 -14.98 36.74 53.72
CA ILE A 4 -14.25 36.03 52.66
C ILE A 4 -15.28 35.33 51.77
N SER A 5 -15.29 35.66 50.47
CA SER A 5 -16.10 34.95 49.47
C SER A 5 -15.35 33.72 48.95
N LYS A 6 -16.04 32.58 48.91
CA LYS A 6 -15.56 31.30 48.39
C LYS A 6 -15.48 31.36 46.86
N VAL A 7 -14.29 31.29 46.31
CA VAL A 7 -14.08 31.15 44.86
C VAL A 7 -14.31 29.68 44.47
N PRO A 8 -15.10 29.39 43.41
CA PRO A 8 -15.23 28.03 42.92
C PRO A 8 -13.92 27.52 42.32
N ASN A 9 -13.66 26.23 42.54
CA ASN A 9 -12.46 25.54 42.09
C ASN A 9 -12.40 25.55 40.55
N PHE A 10 -11.32 26.10 39.98
CA PHE A 10 -11.11 26.18 38.51
C PHE A 10 -10.96 24.81 37.83
N ALA A 11 -11.08 23.70 38.57
CA ALA A 11 -10.79 22.35 38.12
C ALA A 11 -12.03 21.56 37.65
N THR A 12 -13.25 22.14 37.58
CA THR A 12 -14.47 21.34 37.34
C THR A 12 -15.29 21.72 36.10
N GLU A 13 -14.81 22.63 35.23
CA GLU A 13 -15.57 23.07 34.03
C GLU A 13 -15.09 22.48 32.69
N ASN A 14 -14.05 21.63 32.64
CA ASN A 14 -13.50 21.18 31.35
C ASN A 14 -13.79 19.71 30.96
N ILE A 15 -14.48 18.92 31.79
CA ILE A 15 -14.75 17.51 31.47
C ILE A 15 -16.12 17.30 30.77
N LYS A 16 -16.98 18.32 30.71
CA LYS A 16 -18.34 18.20 30.13
C LYS A 16 -18.55 18.87 28.75
N ARG A 17 -17.49 19.32 28.07
CA ARG A 17 -17.62 19.93 26.72
C ARG A 17 -16.89 19.18 25.61
N PHE A 18 -16.57 17.92 25.82
CA PHE A 18 -16.16 17.05 24.71
C PHE A 18 -17.40 16.44 24.05
N ASP A 19 -17.96 17.20 23.11
CA ASP A 19 -19.13 16.81 22.34
C ASP A 19 -18.77 15.57 21.48
N MET A 20 -19.49 14.45 21.64
CA MET A 20 -19.19 13.18 20.93
C MET A 20 -19.13 13.35 19.41
N LYS A 21 -19.82 14.37 18.87
CA LYS A 21 -19.75 14.71 17.45
C LYS A 21 -18.39 15.28 17.06
N LYS A 22 -17.76 16.07 17.93
CA LYS A 22 -16.39 16.59 17.73
C LYS A 22 -15.35 15.48 17.89
N LEU A 23 -15.59 14.50 18.78
CA LEU A 23 -14.76 13.28 18.86
C LEU A 23 -14.84 12.47 17.56
N LEU A 24 -16.05 12.27 17.04
CA LEU A 24 -16.26 11.53 15.79
C LEU A 24 -15.58 12.22 14.60
N ILE A 25 -15.70 13.55 14.50
CA ILE A 25 -15.04 14.34 13.45
C ILE A 25 -13.52 14.26 13.59
N LEU A 26 -12.97 14.34 14.80
CA LEU A 26 -11.54 14.21 15.04
C LEU A 26 -11.01 12.81 14.66
N LEU A 27 -11.78 11.75 14.96
CA LEU A 27 -11.46 10.38 14.56
C LEU A 27 -11.45 10.23 13.02
N LEU A 28 -12.44 10.79 12.33
CA LEU A 28 -12.53 10.73 10.87
C LEU A 28 -11.36 11.45 10.18
N VAL A 29 -10.91 12.59 10.73
CA VAL A 29 -9.74 13.32 10.21
C VAL A 29 -8.43 12.55 10.41
N PHE A 30 -8.33 11.69 11.43
CA PHE A 30 -7.15 10.82 11.63
C PHE A 30 -7.08 9.68 10.59
N VAL A 31 -8.21 9.20 10.08
CA VAL A 31 -8.24 8.12 9.07
C VAL A 31 -7.71 8.60 7.71
N THR A 32 -7.81 9.88 7.39
CA THR A 32 -7.23 10.43 6.14
C THR A 32 -5.72 10.64 6.20
N PHE A 33 -5.10 10.50 7.39
CA PHE A 33 -3.66 10.58 7.60
C PHE A 33 -2.97 9.21 7.59
N ILE A 34 -3.61 8.17 7.06
CA ILE A 34 -2.90 6.91 6.80
C ILE A 34 -1.91 7.21 5.65
N PRO A 35 -0.58 7.21 5.90
CA PRO A 35 0.37 7.23 4.80
C PRO A 35 0.06 6.01 3.93
N SER A 36 -0.28 6.25 2.67
CA SER A 36 -0.28 5.22 1.65
C SER A 36 1.15 4.69 1.57
N TYR A 37 1.43 3.60 2.30
CA TYR A 37 2.67 2.85 2.17
C TYR A 37 2.64 2.09 0.85
N ALA A 38 2.77 2.85 -0.25
CA ALA A 38 3.10 2.27 -1.54
C ALA A 38 4.60 1.97 -1.48
N PHE A 39 4.94 0.70 -1.36
CA PHE A 39 6.31 0.28 -1.62
C PHE A 39 6.54 0.37 -3.12
N GLY A 40 7.37 1.33 -3.52
CA GLY A 40 7.87 1.40 -4.88
C GLY A 40 8.62 0.11 -5.18
N ILE A 41 8.15 -0.62 -6.18
CA ILE A 41 8.93 -1.72 -6.74
C ILE A 41 9.83 -1.16 -7.83
N ASP A 42 11.12 -1.47 -7.74
CA ASP A 42 12.04 -1.21 -8.83
C ASP A 42 11.76 -2.24 -9.92
N ILE A 43 11.12 -1.81 -11.01
CA ILE A 43 10.89 -2.66 -12.19
C ILE A 43 12.22 -2.72 -12.93
N ARG A 44 12.96 -3.79 -12.66
CA ARG A 44 14.34 -3.91 -13.11
C ARG A 44 14.38 -4.27 -14.59
N LYS A 45 14.88 -3.36 -15.41
CA LYS A 45 15.44 -3.69 -16.72
C LYS A 45 16.86 -4.22 -16.50
N GLU A 46 17.04 -5.55 -16.53
CA GLU A 46 18.28 -6.35 -16.47
C GLU A 46 19.60 -5.63 -16.11
N GLY A 47 20.27 -6.07 -15.00
CA GLY A 47 21.72 -5.87 -14.85
C GLY A 47 22.28 -5.72 -13.41
N THR A 48 22.85 -6.82 -12.86
CA THR A 48 23.84 -6.97 -11.74
C THR A 48 23.39 -7.28 -10.29
N THR A 49 23.90 -8.40 -9.76
CA THR A 49 23.66 -8.94 -8.42
C THR A 49 24.60 -8.35 -7.37
N HIS A 50 24.18 -8.26 -6.10
CA HIS A 50 25.09 -8.05 -4.98
C HIS A 50 24.69 -8.85 -3.73
N HIS A 51 25.71 -9.33 -3.01
CA HIS A 51 25.68 -10.42 -2.03
C HIS A 51 25.66 -9.94 -0.56
N GLY A 52 25.03 -10.73 0.32
CA GLY A 52 25.57 -11.12 1.63
C GLY A 52 25.22 -10.27 2.86
N GLY A 53 24.32 -10.78 3.73
CA GLY A 53 24.13 -10.30 5.11
C GLY A 53 23.02 -11.02 5.87
N MET A 54 23.23 -11.27 7.17
CA MET A 54 22.36 -11.84 8.22
C MET A 54 20.91 -12.18 7.80
N ARG A 55 20.51 -13.46 7.86
CA ARG A 55 19.17 -13.90 7.43
C ARG A 55 18.08 -13.34 8.35
N MET A 56 17.51 -12.23 7.93
CA MET A 56 16.20 -11.75 8.36
C MET A 56 15.18 -12.88 8.12
N PRO A 57 14.20 -13.12 9.03
CA PRO A 57 13.08 -14.01 8.73
C PRO A 57 12.49 -13.61 7.37
N SER A 58 12.10 -14.60 6.56
CA SER A 58 11.80 -14.47 5.13
C SER A 58 10.95 -13.22 4.84
N ILE A 59 11.63 -12.12 4.50
CA ILE A 59 10.96 -10.89 4.10
C ILE A 59 10.22 -11.19 2.81
N THR A 60 8.95 -10.81 2.72
CA THR A 60 8.20 -10.88 1.46
C THR A 60 8.98 -10.09 0.42
N ARG A 61 9.35 -10.75 -0.67
CA ARG A 61 10.02 -10.12 -1.81
C ARG A 61 9.10 -10.21 -2.99
N VAL A 62 8.95 -9.08 -3.68
CA VAL A 62 8.17 -8.94 -4.89
C VAL A 62 9.08 -8.30 -5.92
N SER A 63 9.20 -8.93 -7.08
CA SER A 63 9.83 -8.35 -8.27
C SER A 63 8.91 -8.54 -9.46
N ALA A 64 8.94 -7.59 -10.38
CA ALA A 64 8.19 -7.66 -11.62
C ALA A 64 9.10 -7.31 -12.78
N ASP A 65 9.05 -8.13 -13.82
CA ASP A 65 9.76 -7.94 -15.07
C ASP A 65 8.73 -7.81 -16.20
N TYR A 66 9.03 -6.97 -17.18
CA TYR A 66 8.23 -6.80 -18.38
C TYR A 66 9.06 -7.18 -19.61
N GLU A 67 8.59 -8.18 -20.36
CA GLU A 67 9.23 -8.64 -21.59
C GLU A 67 8.16 -9.04 -22.62
N ASN A 68 8.28 -8.52 -23.84
CA ASN A 68 7.46 -8.90 -25.00
C ASN A 68 5.94 -8.91 -24.74
N GLY A 69 5.41 -7.86 -24.10
CA GLY A 69 3.97 -7.76 -23.79
C GLY A 69 3.54 -8.58 -22.58
N LEU A 70 4.45 -9.26 -21.88
CA LEU A 70 4.14 -10.08 -20.72
C LEU A 70 4.78 -9.50 -19.47
N ILE A 71 3.96 -9.18 -18.47
CA ILE A 71 4.46 -8.95 -17.11
C ILE A 71 4.61 -10.28 -16.40
N THR A 72 5.74 -10.50 -15.76
CA THR A 72 6.00 -11.64 -14.87
C THR A 72 6.35 -11.14 -13.47
N VAL A 73 5.54 -11.54 -12.50
CA VAL A 73 5.70 -11.20 -11.08
C VAL A 73 6.22 -12.42 -10.32
N ASP A 74 7.40 -12.30 -9.71
CA ASP A 74 7.96 -13.29 -8.79
C ASP A 74 7.73 -12.83 -7.35
N VAL A 75 7.12 -13.69 -6.54
CA VAL A 75 6.88 -13.45 -5.12
C VAL A 75 7.52 -14.56 -4.30
N LYS A 76 8.24 -14.17 -3.24
CA LYS A 76 8.88 -15.07 -2.29
C LYS A 76 8.54 -14.67 -0.85
N GLY A 77 8.41 -15.64 0.04
CA GLY A 77 8.10 -15.42 1.46
C GLY A 77 6.62 -15.06 1.73
N TYR A 78 5.70 -15.39 0.83
CA TYR A 78 4.27 -15.09 0.98
C TYR A 78 3.40 -16.32 0.71
N THR A 79 2.37 -16.52 1.53
CA THR A 79 1.31 -17.51 1.32
C THR A 79 -0.02 -16.81 1.36
N GLY A 80 -0.80 -16.90 0.28
CA GLY A 80 -2.09 -16.23 0.17
C GLY A 80 -2.46 -15.89 -1.27
N GLY A 81 -3.53 -15.10 -1.40
CA GLY A 81 -3.99 -14.58 -2.67
C GLY A 81 -3.16 -13.40 -3.15
N ILE A 82 -2.81 -13.42 -4.43
CA ILE A 82 -2.15 -12.32 -5.14
C ILE A 82 -3.11 -11.78 -6.20
N GLN A 83 -3.17 -10.46 -6.32
CA GLN A 83 -3.85 -9.77 -7.43
C GLN A 83 -2.83 -8.91 -8.16
N VAL A 84 -2.76 -9.04 -9.47
CA VAL A 84 -1.91 -8.21 -10.34
C VAL A 84 -2.85 -7.40 -11.21
N LEU A 85 -2.75 -6.07 -11.17
CA LEU A 85 -3.61 -5.15 -11.89
C LEU A 85 -2.76 -4.16 -12.66
N VAL A 86 -3.22 -3.75 -13.84
CA VAL A 86 -2.60 -2.69 -14.64
C VAL A 86 -3.64 -1.60 -14.88
N SER A 87 -3.28 -0.35 -14.56
CA SER A 87 -4.10 0.81 -14.90
C SER A 87 -3.49 1.64 -16.02
N ASP A 88 -4.33 2.26 -16.83
CA ASP A 88 -3.93 3.32 -17.76
C ASP A 88 -3.61 4.64 -17.01
N SER A 89 -3.16 5.65 -17.75
CA SER A 89 -2.85 7.00 -17.23
C SER A 89 -4.05 7.77 -16.69
N GLN A 90 -5.28 7.30 -16.96
CA GLN A 90 -6.51 7.86 -16.38
C GLN A 90 -6.90 7.15 -15.08
N GLY A 91 -6.16 6.10 -14.69
CA GLY A 91 -6.42 5.29 -13.51
C GLY A 91 -7.45 4.18 -13.72
N ASN A 92 -7.85 3.88 -14.97
CA ASN A 92 -8.77 2.78 -15.25
C ASN A 92 -8.00 1.45 -15.24
N ILE A 93 -8.52 0.42 -14.57
CA ILE A 93 -7.94 -0.93 -14.66
C ILE A 93 -8.22 -1.52 -16.04
N VAL A 94 -7.17 -1.73 -16.83
CA VAL A 94 -7.24 -2.21 -18.22
C VAL A 94 -6.84 -3.69 -18.35
N SER A 95 -6.15 -4.25 -17.36
CA SER A 95 -5.80 -5.68 -17.33
C SER A 95 -5.62 -6.16 -15.89
N SER A 96 -5.94 -7.44 -15.63
CA SER A 96 -5.73 -8.02 -14.30
C SER A 96 -5.65 -9.55 -14.32
N THR A 97 -5.00 -10.11 -13.30
CA THR A 97 -5.01 -11.56 -13.01
C THR A 97 -4.93 -11.80 -11.50
N MET A 98 -5.38 -12.97 -11.07
CA MET A 98 -5.37 -13.38 -9.67
C MET A 98 -4.88 -14.81 -9.54
N SER A 99 -4.14 -15.10 -8.47
CA SER A 99 -3.67 -16.45 -8.17
C SER A 99 -3.54 -16.64 -6.65
N SER A 100 -3.26 -17.87 -6.23
CA SER A 100 -2.85 -18.20 -4.86
C SER A 100 -1.47 -18.80 -4.88
N ILE A 101 -0.58 -18.33 -4.01
CA ILE A 101 0.79 -18.83 -3.91
C ILE A 101 1.06 -19.40 -2.52
N THR A 102 1.95 -20.39 -2.44
CA THR A 102 2.37 -21.00 -1.18
C THR A 102 3.87 -20.83 -1.02
N ASN A 103 4.28 -19.98 -0.08
CA ASN A 103 5.65 -19.51 0.17
C ASN A 103 6.28 -18.73 -1.00
N SER A 104 6.32 -19.30 -2.20
CA SER A 104 6.81 -18.64 -3.41
C SER A 104 5.91 -18.95 -4.60
N GLY A 105 5.87 -18.04 -5.58
CA GLY A 105 5.13 -18.26 -6.81
C GLY A 105 5.44 -17.23 -7.88
N VAL A 106 5.07 -17.56 -9.11
CA VAL A 106 5.18 -16.70 -10.29
C VAL A 106 3.78 -16.48 -10.85
N VAL A 107 3.45 -15.24 -11.18
CA VAL A 107 2.18 -14.85 -11.81
C VAL A 107 2.49 -14.03 -13.04
N SER A 108 1.89 -14.37 -14.17
CA SER A 108 2.07 -13.64 -15.42
C SER A 108 0.78 -12.99 -15.90
N LEU A 109 0.90 -11.82 -16.52
CA LEU A 109 -0.20 -11.05 -17.08
C LEU A 109 0.16 -10.59 -18.50
N ASP A 110 -0.65 -10.99 -19.47
CA ASP A 110 -0.49 -10.60 -20.88
C ASP A 110 -1.10 -9.21 -21.12
N LEU A 111 -0.31 -8.34 -21.73
CA LEU A 111 -0.60 -6.96 -22.11
C LEU A 111 -0.47 -6.74 -23.63
N GLY A 112 -0.24 -7.78 -24.43
CA GLY A 112 0.06 -7.66 -25.86
C GLY A 112 -1.05 -7.02 -26.72
N ALA A 113 -2.26 -6.87 -26.17
CA ALA A 113 -3.38 -6.18 -26.82
C ALA A 113 -3.53 -4.70 -26.39
N LEU A 114 -2.75 -4.23 -25.42
CA LEU A 114 -2.79 -2.84 -24.96
C LEU A 114 -2.03 -1.92 -25.91
N ALA A 115 -2.50 -0.68 -26.04
CA ALA A 115 -1.83 0.33 -26.84
C ALA A 115 -0.53 0.81 -26.17
N GLU A 116 0.41 1.35 -26.95
CA GLU A 116 1.57 2.05 -26.41
C GLU A 116 1.14 3.20 -25.49
N GLY A 117 1.85 3.40 -24.38
CA GLY A 117 1.51 4.42 -23.39
C GLY A 117 2.06 4.12 -22.00
N ASP A 118 1.76 5.03 -21.07
CA ASP A 118 2.17 4.93 -19.67
C ASP A 118 1.10 4.20 -18.85
N TYR A 119 1.56 3.27 -18.03
CA TYR A 119 0.74 2.40 -17.20
C TYR A 119 1.28 2.31 -15.77
N THR A 120 0.40 1.93 -14.85
CA THR A 120 0.77 1.61 -13.48
C THR A 120 0.45 0.16 -13.17
N LEU A 121 1.45 -0.60 -12.75
CA LEU A 121 1.31 -1.95 -12.22
C LEU A 121 1.00 -1.88 -10.72
N TYR A 122 0.00 -2.64 -10.27
CA TYR A 122 -0.31 -2.87 -8.86
C TYR A 122 -0.23 -4.36 -8.55
N ILE A 123 0.45 -4.72 -7.47
CA ILE A 123 0.51 -6.09 -6.95
C ILE A 123 -0.01 -6.07 -5.51
N VAL A 124 -1.14 -6.74 -5.28
CA VAL A 124 -1.81 -6.78 -3.99
C VAL A 124 -1.57 -8.14 -3.33
N LEU A 125 -0.91 -8.13 -2.18
CA LEU A 125 -0.67 -9.29 -1.31
C LEU A 125 -1.33 -9.05 0.05
N GLY A 126 -2.52 -9.62 0.26
CA GLY A 126 -3.29 -9.40 1.49
C GLY A 126 -3.63 -7.92 1.71
N ASN A 127 -3.00 -7.28 2.70
CA ASN A 127 -3.17 -5.85 3.03
C ASN A 127 -2.04 -4.95 2.48
N THR A 128 -1.10 -5.52 1.73
CA THR A 128 0.06 -4.80 1.18
C THR A 128 -0.10 -4.63 -0.32
N THR A 129 0.09 -3.41 -0.82
CA THR A 129 0.08 -3.10 -2.24
C THR A 129 1.44 -2.56 -2.66
N TYR A 130 2.02 -3.18 -3.68
CA TYR A 130 3.22 -2.73 -4.36
C TYR A 130 2.80 -2.06 -5.67
N SER A 131 3.47 -0.96 -6.05
CA SER A 131 3.14 -0.25 -7.29
C SER A 131 4.40 0.20 -8.02
N GLY A 132 4.33 0.24 -9.35
CA GLY A 132 5.39 0.74 -10.22
C GLY A 132 4.84 1.22 -11.55
N GLU A 133 5.42 2.28 -12.09
CA GLU A 133 5.06 2.82 -13.41
C GLU A 133 5.94 2.18 -14.49
N PHE A 134 5.37 1.96 -15.67
CA PHE A 134 6.09 1.45 -16.84
C PHE A 134 5.44 1.95 -18.12
N THR A 135 6.22 1.99 -19.20
CA THR A 135 5.75 2.36 -20.53
C THR A 135 5.78 1.12 -21.43
N LEU A 136 4.67 0.86 -22.13
CA LEU A 136 4.58 -0.18 -23.15
C LEU A 136 5.22 0.26 -24.47
#